data_AF-J3I4G7-F1
#
_entry.id   AF-J3I4G7-F1
#
_cell.length_a   1.000
_cell.length_b   1.000
_cell.length_c   1.000
_cell.angle_alpha   90.00
_cell.angle_beta   90.00
_cell.angle_gamma   90.00
#
_symmetry.space_group_name_H-M   'P 1'
#
loop_
_entity.id
_entity.type
_entity.pdbx_description
1 polymer ?
#
loop_
_entity_poly.entity_id
_entity_poly.type
_entity_poly.pdbx_seq_one_letter_code
_entity_poly.pdbx_strand_id
1 'polypeptide(L)'
;MKPQKQLHRHRPPTTYGDCHRTAIAIALDMDAADVPHFADGAVSGDEQAARAETWLNARGIVTLNVLFPGTTPLQAILDHVAAVNQRSKPVFLLSGTSRNGCEHIVVGYDGEIACDPSIDNSGIIGPCRDGFYWVTFFGSLAATNCEAKLKRDADSERSRLDAAASLLFVDLKAAGLDQGTFYITIGTGELHVYARVARPEVMPACRYPVEWHVAPVEVKPAIPAVPAEVAA
;
A
#
# COMPACT_ATOMS: atom_id res chain seq x y z
N MET A 1 11.31 -15.94 -20.62
CA MET A 1 10.22 -15.09 -21.17
C MET A 1 9.53 -15.89 -22.26
N LYS A 2 8.21 -15.89 -22.27
CA LYS A 2 7.38 -16.67 -23.19
C LYS A 2 6.56 -15.72 -24.08
N PRO A 3 7.08 -15.31 -25.25
CA PRO A 3 6.37 -14.40 -26.15
C PRO A 3 4.98 -14.92 -26.52
N GLN A 4 3.97 -14.08 -26.37
CA GLN A 4 2.58 -14.42 -26.71
C GLN A 4 1.77 -13.17 -27.01
N LYS A 5 0.62 -13.35 -27.64
CA LYS A 5 -0.34 -12.27 -27.92
C LYS A 5 -1.43 -12.22 -26.87
N GLN A 6 -1.98 -11.04 -26.69
CA GLN A 6 -3.09 -10.78 -25.80
C GLN A 6 -4.32 -11.60 -26.26
N LEU A 7 -5.12 -12.08 -25.32
CA LEU A 7 -6.24 -12.98 -25.59
C LEU A 7 -7.49 -12.21 -26.04
N HIS A 8 -7.57 -10.92 -25.72
CA HIS A 8 -8.75 -10.08 -25.91
C HIS A 8 -8.40 -8.80 -26.67
N ARG A 9 -9.15 -8.53 -27.74
CA ARG A 9 -9.05 -7.26 -28.45
C ARG A 9 -9.77 -6.17 -27.66
N HIS A 10 -9.10 -5.04 -27.45
CA HIS A 10 -9.68 -3.86 -26.80
C HIS A 10 -10.83 -3.30 -27.65
N ARG A 11 -12.07 -3.43 -27.15
CA ARG A 11 -13.33 -2.94 -27.74
C ARG A 11 -14.31 -2.50 -26.63
N PRO A 12 -14.04 -1.44 -25.86
CA PRO A 12 -15.01 -0.96 -24.87
C PRO A 12 -16.35 -0.55 -25.52
N PRO A 13 -17.48 -0.73 -24.82
CA PRO A 13 -17.60 -1.30 -23.47
C PRO A 13 -17.66 -2.83 -23.45
N THR A 14 -17.62 -3.51 -24.61
CA THR A 14 -17.89 -4.96 -24.68
C THR A 14 -16.70 -5.81 -24.24
N THR A 15 -15.47 -5.37 -24.48
CA THR A 15 -14.27 -6.09 -24.07
C THR A 15 -13.14 -5.11 -23.81
N TYR A 16 -12.48 -5.22 -22.65
CA TYR A 16 -11.26 -4.47 -22.39
C TYR A 16 -10.06 -5.30 -22.86
N GLY A 17 -9.09 -4.62 -23.46
CA GLY A 17 -7.83 -5.25 -23.84
C GLY A 17 -7.09 -5.81 -22.64
N ASP A 18 -6.28 -6.84 -22.87
CA ASP A 18 -5.56 -7.57 -21.84
C ASP A 18 -4.04 -7.57 -22.06
N CYS A 19 -3.53 -6.54 -22.76
CA CYS A 19 -2.10 -6.33 -22.99
C CYS A 19 -1.30 -6.32 -21.68
N HIS A 20 -1.83 -5.72 -20.61
CA HIS A 20 -1.16 -5.65 -19.31
C HIS A 20 -0.90 -7.03 -18.68
N ARG A 21 -1.93 -7.87 -18.55
CA ARG A 21 -1.74 -9.24 -18.02
C ARG A 21 -0.84 -10.08 -18.91
N THR A 22 -0.90 -9.86 -20.21
CA THR A 22 -0.11 -10.61 -21.19
C THR A 22 1.36 -10.23 -21.09
N ALA A 23 1.67 -8.94 -20.94
CA ALA A 23 3.03 -8.46 -20.71
C ALA A 23 3.62 -9.02 -19.41
N ILE A 24 2.83 -9.05 -18.32
CA ILE A 24 3.22 -9.71 -17.06
C ILE A 24 3.48 -11.20 -17.30
N ALA A 25 2.58 -11.91 -17.99
CA ALA A 25 2.75 -13.33 -18.28
C ALA A 25 4.04 -13.62 -19.07
N ILE A 26 4.33 -12.83 -20.11
CA ILE A 26 5.57 -12.96 -20.89
C ILE A 26 6.80 -12.76 -19.99
N ALA A 27 6.79 -11.71 -19.16
CA ALA A 27 7.90 -11.38 -18.28
C ALA A 27 8.16 -12.46 -17.22
N LEU A 28 7.10 -13.06 -16.69
CA LEU A 28 7.16 -14.12 -15.68
C LEU A 28 7.25 -15.54 -16.26
N ASP A 29 7.35 -15.68 -17.58
CA ASP A 29 7.41 -16.97 -18.28
C ASP A 29 6.17 -17.86 -18.07
N MET A 30 4.99 -17.25 -17.97
CA MET A 30 3.68 -17.88 -17.73
C MET A 30 2.78 -17.84 -18.97
N ASP A 31 1.68 -18.59 -18.97
CA ASP A 31 0.59 -18.40 -19.94
C ASP A 31 -0.28 -17.20 -19.55
N ALA A 32 -0.71 -16.39 -20.53
CA ALA A 32 -1.56 -15.22 -20.28
C ALA A 32 -2.92 -15.60 -19.65
N ALA A 33 -3.38 -16.83 -19.87
CA ALA A 33 -4.59 -17.37 -19.25
C ALA A 33 -4.42 -17.60 -17.73
N ASP A 34 -3.19 -17.77 -17.25
CA ASP A 34 -2.88 -17.97 -15.82
C ASP A 34 -2.70 -16.65 -15.05
N VAL A 35 -2.71 -15.52 -15.76
CA VAL A 35 -2.65 -14.17 -15.18
C VAL A 35 -4.05 -13.53 -15.24
N PRO A 36 -4.60 -13.04 -14.12
CA PRO A 36 -5.94 -12.45 -14.10
C PRO A 36 -6.07 -11.26 -15.06
N HIS A 37 -7.25 -11.08 -15.65
CA HIS A 37 -7.55 -9.87 -16.39
C HIS A 37 -7.92 -8.74 -15.41
N PHE A 38 -6.92 -7.98 -14.99
CA PHE A 38 -7.08 -6.98 -13.92
C PHE A 38 -8.09 -5.86 -14.23
N ALA A 39 -8.43 -5.66 -15.52
CA ALA A 39 -9.39 -4.64 -15.98
C ALA A 39 -10.86 -5.13 -15.99
N ASP A 40 -11.13 -6.36 -15.56
CA ASP A 40 -12.49 -6.90 -15.49
C ASP A 40 -13.39 -6.01 -14.60
N GLY A 41 -14.57 -5.69 -15.12
CA GLY A 41 -15.55 -4.83 -14.46
C GLY A 41 -15.42 -3.33 -14.75
N ALA A 42 -14.70 -2.93 -15.81
CA ALA A 42 -14.56 -1.53 -16.23
C ALA A 42 -13.96 -0.63 -15.13
N VAL A 43 -12.98 -1.17 -14.41
CA VAL A 43 -12.33 -0.49 -13.29
C VAL A 43 -11.42 0.65 -13.75
N SER A 44 -11.08 1.54 -12.82
CA SER A 44 -10.09 2.60 -13.07
C SER A 44 -8.68 2.02 -13.27
N GLY A 45 -7.78 2.82 -13.86
CA GLY A 45 -6.37 2.45 -13.99
C GLY A 45 -5.71 2.18 -12.63
N ASP A 46 -6.02 2.98 -11.61
CA ASP A 46 -5.51 2.79 -10.24
C ASP A 46 -5.98 1.47 -9.63
N GLU A 47 -7.24 1.12 -9.81
CA GLU A 47 -7.78 -0.15 -9.31
C GLU A 47 -7.19 -1.34 -10.07
N GLN A 48 -7.02 -1.23 -11.40
CA GLN A 48 -6.33 -2.23 -12.20
C GLN A 48 -4.89 -2.45 -11.70
N ALA A 49 -4.15 -1.37 -11.43
CA ALA A 49 -2.79 -1.42 -10.90
C ALA A 49 -2.75 -2.06 -9.51
N ALA A 50 -3.66 -1.67 -8.60
CA ALA A 50 -3.75 -2.24 -7.25
C ALA A 50 -4.04 -3.76 -7.26
N ARG A 51 -4.93 -4.22 -8.16
CA ARG A 51 -5.22 -5.65 -8.36
C ARG A 51 -4.00 -6.42 -8.86
N ALA A 52 -3.28 -5.86 -9.83
CA ALA A 52 -2.05 -6.46 -10.34
C ALA A 52 -0.97 -6.56 -9.26
N GLU A 53 -0.74 -5.47 -8.53
CA GLU A 53 0.25 -5.39 -7.45
C GLU A 53 -0.09 -6.37 -6.31
N THR A 54 -1.36 -6.51 -5.93
CA THR A 54 -1.81 -7.51 -4.95
C THR A 54 -1.49 -8.94 -5.39
N TRP A 55 -1.77 -9.25 -6.66
CA TRP A 55 -1.52 -10.58 -7.23
C TRP A 55 -0.01 -10.90 -7.35
N LEU A 56 0.81 -9.91 -7.68
CA LEU A 56 2.28 -10.02 -7.73
C LEU A 56 2.88 -10.18 -6.32
N ASN A 57 2.42 -9.38 -5.36
CA ASN A 57 2.91 -9.43 -3.97
C ASN A 57 2.62 -10.77 -3.30
N ALA A 58 1.47 -11.38 -3.59
CA ALA A 58 1.15 -12.74 -3.14
C ALA A 58 2.15 -13.82 -3.64
N ARG A 59 2.95 -13.50 -4.67
CA ARG A 59 4.02 -14.34 -5.23
C ARG A 59 5.42 -13.87 -4.81
N GLY A 60 5.51 -12.93 -3.88
CA GLY A 60 6.78 -12.35 -3.45
C GLY A 60 7.45 -11.47 -4.51
N ILE A 61 6.68 -10.92 -5.45
CA ILE A 61 7.14 -10.03 -6.51
C ILE A 61 6.59 -8.63 -6.26
N VAL A 62 7.44 -7.61 -6.38
CA VAL A 62 7.05 -6.20 -6.31
C VAL A 62 7.32 -5.53 -7.66
N THR A 63 6.53 -4.52 -8.02
CA THR A 63 6.84 -3.69 -9.20
C THR A 63 7.66 -2.45 -8.81
N LEU A 64 8.61 -2.09 -9.66
CA LEU A 64 9.42 -0.88 -9.55
C LEU A 64 9.17 -0.04 -10.80
N ASN A 65 8.50 1.10 -10.64
CA ASN A 65 8.15 1.99 -11.74
C ASN A 65 9.13 3.16 -11.84
N VAL A 66 9.74 3.33 -13.01
CA VAL A 66 10.61 4.45 -13.36
C VAL A 66 9.91 5.25 -14.45
N LEU A 67 9.65 6.53 -14.16
CA LEU A 67 8.94 7.41 -15.08
C LEU A 67 9.94 8.27 -15.86
N PHE A 68 9.74 8.33 -17.17
CA PHE A 68 10.48 9.24 -18.05
C PHE A 68 9.52 10.28 -18.62
N PRO A 69 9.85 11.58 -18.58
CA PRO A 69 9.02 12.61 -19.20
C PRO A 69 8.78 12.32 -20.67
N GLY A 70 7.60 12.67 -21.19
CA GLY A 70 7.25 12.46 -22.60
C GLY A 70 8.10 13.24 -23.60
N THR A 71 8.88 14.21 -23.12
CA THR A 71 9.90 14.93 -23.89
C THR A 71 11.18 14.10 -24.10
N THR A 72 11.37 13.02 -23.35
CA THR A 72 12.49 12.10 -23.54
C THR A 72 12.23 11.22 -24.77
N PRO A 73 13.13 11.20 -25.77
CA PRO A 73 12.98 10.31 -26.92
C PRO A 73 12.95 8.85 -26.49
N LEU A 74 12.05 8.05 -27.08
CA LEU A 74 11.90 6.62 -26.74
C LEU A 74 13.22 5.85 -26.83
N GLN A 75 14.03 6.11 -27.87
CA GLN A 75 15.33 5.45 -28.02
C GLN A 75 16.28 5.77 -26.86
N ALA A 76 16.27 7.01 -26.35
CA ALA A 76 17.13 7.38 -25.23
C ALA A 76 16.74 6.65 -23.92
N ILE A 77 15.45 6.32 -23.75
CA ILE A 77 14.98 5.51 -22.62
C ILE A 77 15.52 4.09 -22.74
N LEU A 78 15.40 3.51 -23.93
CA LEU A 78 15.88 2.17 -24.25
C LEU A 78 17.41 2.05 -24.07
N ASP A 79 18.17 3.02 -24.59
CA ASP A 79 19.62 3.11 -24.42
C ASP A 79 20.00 3.25 -22.94
N HIS A 80 19.25 4.05 -22.18
CA HIS A 80 19.46 4.19 -20.74
C HIS A 80 19.27 2.86 -20.02
N VAL A 81 18.20 2.13 -20.30
CA VAL A 81 17.95 0.80 -19.73
C VAL A 81 19.08 -0.16 -20.08
N ALA A 82 19.53 -0.22 -21.35
CA ALA A 82 20.68 -1.04 -21.74
C ALA A 82 21.95 -0.69 -20.94
N ALA A 83 22.20 0.61 -20.74
CA ALA A 83 23.39 1.08 -20.04
C ALA A 83 23.40 0.73 -18.54
N VAL A 84 22.25 0.78 -17.86
CA VAL A 84 22.18 0.58 -16.40
C VAL A 84 21.84 -0.86 -15.98
N ASN A 85 21.44 -1.71 -16.92
CA ASN A 85 20.85 -3.02 -16.62
C ASN A 85 21.70 -4.21 -17.12
N GLN A 86 23.04 -4.05 -17.10
CA GLN A 86 23.98 -4.92 -17.82
C GLN A 86 24.23 -6.30 -17.18
N ARG A 87 24.02 -6.46 -15.86
CA ARG A 87 24.48 -7.67 -15.13
C ARG A 87 23.58 -8.89 -15.29
N SER A 88 22.30 -8.70 -15.61
CA SER A 88 21.34 -9.81 -15.73
C SER A 88 20.35 -9.64 -16.89
N LYS A 89 20.45 -8.54 -17.66
CA LYS A 89 19.52 -8.18 -18.74
C LYS A 89 18.06 -8.47 -18.37
N PRO A 90 17.56 -8.08 -17.18
CA PRO A 90 16.23 -8.45 -16.75
C PRO A 90 15.19 -7.83 -17.68
N VAL A 91 14.15 -8.61 -17.91
CA VAL A 91 12.98 -8.19 -18.67
C VAL A 91 12.31 -7.03 -17.95
N PHE A 92 11.85 -6.04 -18.72
CA PHE A 92 11.09 -4.91 -18.22
C PHE A 92 9.82 -4.72 -19.04
N LEU A 93 8.85 -4.02 -18.48
CA LEU A 93 7.70 -3.55 -19.23
C LEU A 93 7.88 -2.07 -19.57
N LEU A 94 7.40 -1.67 -20.74
CA LEU A 94 7.38 -0.28 -21.17
C LEU A 94 5.96 0.08 -21.57
N SER A 95 5.35 1.02 -20.85
CA SER A 95 4.04 1.58 -21.20
C SER A 95 4.17 2.94 -21.87
N GLY A 96 3.29 3.18 -22.84
CA GLY A 96 3.19 4.43 -23.59
C GLY A 96 1.95 4.46 -24.48
N THR A 97 1.86 5.45 -25.37
CA THR A 97 0.83 5.50 -26.41
C THR A 97 1.24 4.67 -27.61
N SER A 98 0.31 3.85 -28.09
CA SER A 98 0.48 3.01 -29.28
C SER A 98 0.12 3.69 -30.59
N ARG A 99 0.45 3.07 -31.74
CA ARG A 99 0.02 3.55 -33.07
C ARG A 99 -1.49 3.65 -33.24
N ASN A 100 -2.25 2.91 -32.44
CA ASN A 100 -3.70 2.93 -32.45
C ASN A 100 -4.30 4.05 -31.57
N GLY A 101 -3.47 4.89 -30.94
CA GLY A 101 -3.92 6.03 -30.14
C GLY A 101 -4.44 5.70 -28.75
N CYS A 102 -4.27 4.45 -28.29
CA CYS A 102 -4.57 4.03 -26.92
C CYS A 102 -3.28 3.74 -26.14
N GLU A 103 -3.39 3.78 -24.81
CA GLU A 103 -2.33 3.31 -23.92
C GLU A 103 -2.08 1.83 -24.15
N HIS A 104 -0.81 1.46 -24.12
CA HIS A 104 -0.33 0.13 -24.43
C HIS A 104 0.96 -0.15 -23.68
N ILE A 105 1.28 -1.43 -23.58
CA ILE A 105 2.45 -1.92 -22.87
C ILE A 105 3.15 -2.99 -23.70
N VAL A 106 4.46 -2.89 -23.79
CA VAL A 106 5.33 -3.83 -24.48
C VAL A 106 6.36 -4.41 -23.51
N VAL A 107 6.94 -5.54 -23.88
CA VAL A 107 7.97 -6.22 -23.10
C VAL A 107 9.32 -5.89 -23.73
N GLY A 108 10.19 -5.30 -22.93
CA GLY A 108 11.55 -4.97 -23.30
C GLY A 108 12.59 -5.93 -22.74
N TYR A 109 13.68 -6.10 -23.47
CA TYR A 109 14.85 -6.89 -23.08
C TYR A 109 16.09 -6.30 -23.75
N ASP A 110 17.18 -6.19 -23.00
CA ASP A 110 18.48 -5.69 -23.50
C ASP A 110 18.42 -4.30 -24.18
N GLY A 111 17.54 -3.42 -23.70
CA GLY A 111 17.32 -2.09 -24.30
C GLY A 111 16.56 -2.11 -25.62
N GLU A 112 15.85 -3.18 -25.94
CA GLU A 112 15.01 -3.26 -27.12
C GLU A 112 13.58 -3.66 -26.74
N ILE A 113 12.60 -3.34 -27.59
CA ILE A 113 11.25 -3.89 -27.49
C ILE A 113 11.30 -5.31 -28.06
N ALA A 114 11.38 -6.30 -27.18
CA ALA A 114 11.53 -7.70 -27.56
C ALA A 114 10.19 -8.37 -27.92
N CYS A 115 9.10 -7.97 -27.27
CA CYS A 115 7.79 -8.52 -27.57
C CYS A 115 6.68 -7.48 -27.40
N ASP A 116 5.80 -7.41 -28.39
CA ASP A 116 4.57 -6.62 -28.33
C ASP A 116 3.37 -7.56 -28.13
N PRO A 117 2.65 -7.50 -27.00
CA PRO A 117 1.50 -8.36 -26.74
C PRO A 117 0.29 -8.03 -27.61
N SER A 118 0.22 -6.85 -28.25
CA SER A 118 -0.91 -6.49 -29.10
C SER A 118 -1.05 -7.44 -30.30
N ILE A 119 -2.29 -7.73 -30.68
CA ILE A 119 -2.64 -8.61 -31.81
C ILE A 119 -2.06 -8.08 -33.13
N ASP A 120 -1.95 -6.77 -33.28
CA ASP A 120 -1.56 -6.06 -34.51
C ASP A 120 -0.16 -5.42 -34.43
N ASN A 121 0.64 -5.75 -33.42
CA ASN A 121 1.97 -5.20 -33.20
C ASN A 121 1.99 -3.67 -33.13
N SER A 122 1.00 -3.08 -32.47
CA SER A 122 0.75 -1.64 -32.34
C SER A 122 1.98 -0.81 -31.91
N GLY A 123 2.91 -1.39 -31.16
CA GLY A 123 4.12 -0.77 -30.65
C GLY A 123 3.85 0.39 -29.70
N ILE A 124 4.92 1.11 -29.34
CA ILE A 124 4.88 2.37 -28.60
C ILE A 124 5.45 3.47 -29.49
N ILE A 125 4.74 4.59 -29.62
CA ILE A 125 5.14 5.76 -30.43
C ILE A 125 5.17 7.06 -29.64
N GLY A 126 4.76 7.04 -28.38
CA GLY A 126 4.68 8.23 -27.55
C GLY A 126 4.49 7.88 -26.08
N PRO A 127 4.51 8.89 -25.18
CA PRO A 127 4.21 8.70 -23.76
C PRO A 127 2.74 8.32 -23.55
N CYS A 128 2.40 7.82 -22.37
CA CYS A 128 1.01 7.68 -21.90
C CYS A 128 0.30 9.04 -21.84
N ARG A 129 -1.01 9.04 -21.58
CA ARG A 129 -1.83 10.27 -21.58
C ARG A 129 -1.47 11.23 -20.45
N ASP A 130 -0.86 10.71 -19.39
CA ASP A 130 -0.31 11.49 -18.28
C ASP A 130 0.98 12.23 -18.63
N GLY A 131 1.52 12.02 -19.84
CA GLY A 131 2.74 12.67 -20.31
C GLY A 131 4.03 11.93 -19.94
N PHE A 132 3.96 10.68 -19.47
CA PHE A 132 5.14 9.88 -19.12
C PHE A 132 5.23 8.57 -19.90
N TYR A 133 6.46 8.09 -20.10
CA TYR A 133 6.70 6.68 -20.33
C TYR A 133 6.90 6.00 -18.98
N TRP A 134 6.32 4.81 -18.83
CA TRP A 134 6.46 4.01 -17.61
C TRP A 134 7.33 2.80 -17.90
N VAL A 135 8.48 2.72 -17.26
CA VAL A 135 9.34 1.55 -17.30
C VAL A 135 9.17 0.78 -16.00
N THR A 136 8.63 -0.43 -16.08
CA THR A 136 8.35 -1.28 -14.91
C THR A 136 9.33 -2.44 -14.86
N PHE A 137 10.05 -2.56 -13.75
CA PHE A 137 10.86 -3.73 -13.41
C PHE A 137 10.17 -4.57 -12.34
N PHE A 138 10.55 -5.85 -12.28
CA PHE A 138 10.10 -6.77 -11.25
C PHE A 138 11.22 -7.00 -10.24
N GLY A 139 10.93 -6.78 -8.95
CA GLY A 139 11.83 -7.04 -7.84
C GLY A 139 11.32 -8.20 -6.97
N SER A 140 12.20 -8.73 -6.12
CA SER A 140 11.78 -9.64 -5.06
C SER A 140 11.29 -8.84 -3.85
N LEU A 141 10.06 -9.11 -3.41
CA LEU A 141 9.53 -8.53 -2.17
C LEU A 141 10.40 -8.94 -0.97
N ALA A 142 10.92 -10.16 -0.94
CA ALA A 142 11.82 -10.64 0.11
C ALA A 142 13.10 -9.79 0.25
N ALA A 143 13.64 -9.28 -0.87
CA ALA A 143 14.80 -8.38 -0.84
C ALA A 143 14.49 -7.02 -0.17
N THR A 144 13.21 -6.61 -0.17
CA THR A 144 12.74 -5.38 0.47
C THR A 144 12.16 -5.61 1.86
N ASN A 145 11.79 -6.86 2.20
CA ASN A 145 11.13 -7.26 3.44
C ASN A 145 12.14 -7.88 4.41
N CYS A 146 13.28 -7.22 4.60
CA CYS A 146 14.30 -7.68 5.53
C CYS A 146 13.90 -7.43 6.99
N GLU A 147 14.49 -8.19 7.90
CA GLU A 147 14.27 -8.06 9.35
C GLU A 147 14.52 -6.62 9.85
N ALA A 148 15.46 -5.90 9.24
CA ALA A 148 15.72 -4.49 9.54
C ALA A 148 14.53 -3.57 9.16
N LYS A 149 13.81 -3.87 8.08
CA LYS A 149 12.57 -3.15 7.73
C LYS A 149 11.47 -3.50 8.72
N LEU A 150 11.25 -4.77 9.03
CA LEU A 150 10.23 -5.19 9.99
C LEU A 150 10.47 -4.56 11.37
N LYS A 151 11.72 -4.52 11.82
CA LYS A 151 12.12 -3.86 13.07
C LYS A 151 11.86 -2.36 13.01
N ARG A 152 12.24 -1.67 11.93
CA ARG A 152 11.98 -0.24 11.75
C ARG A 152 10.48 0.07 11.69
N ASP A 153 9.70 -0.74 11.01
CA ASP A 153 8.27 -0.54 10.86
C ASP A 153 7.58 -0.78 12.22
N ALA A 154 7.97 -1.80 12.97
CA ALA A 154 7.53 -2.03 14.35
C ALA A 154 7.96 -0.90 15.31
N ASP A 155 9.20 -0.39 15.19
CA ASP A 155 9.68 0.76 15.96
C ASP A 155 8.87 2.02 15.62
N SER A 156 8.45 2.19 14.37
CA SER A 156 7.61 3.31 13.92
C SER A 156 6.17 3.21 14.41
N GLU A 157 5.60 2.01 14.42
CA GLU A 157 4.28 1.72 14.98
C GLU A 157 4.29 1.96 16.49
N ARG A 158 5.32 1.45 17.18
CA ARG A 158 5.53 1.71 18.60
C ARG A 158 5.68 3.20 18.90
N SER A 159 6.48 3.92 18.11
CA SER A 159 6.64 5.37 18.25
C SER A 159 5.32 6.14 18.07
N ARG A 160 4.46 5.70 17.13
CA ARG A 160 3.11 6.27 16.97
C ARG A 160 2.23 5.98 18.18
N LEU A 161 2.27 4.76 18.70
CA LEU A 161 1.52 4.37 19.89
C LEU A 161 2.04 5.09 21.15
N ASP A 162 3.33 5.33 21.29
CA ASP A 162 3.92 6.13 22.38
C ASP A 162 3.49 7.61 22.30
N ALA A 163 3.44 8.18 21.10
CA ALA A 163 2.92 9.53 20.89
C ALA A 163 1.41 9.61 21.20
N ALA A 164 0.63 8.63 20.75
CA ALA A 164 -0.80 8.54 21.04
C ALA A 164 -1.07 8.31 22.55
N ALA A 165 -0.28 7.47 23.23
CA ALA A 165 -0.35 7.28 24.68
C ALA A 165 -0.07 8.60 25.42
N SER A 166 0.92 9.36 24.98
CA SER A 166 1.28 10.65 25.58
C SER A 166 0.15 11.67 25.44
N LEU A 167 -0.48 11.74 24.27
CA LEU A 167 -1.64 12.61 24.03
C LEU A 167 -2.86 12.16 24.84
N LEU A 168 -3.14 10.86 24.87
CA LEU A 168 -4.23 10.27 25.64
C LEU A 168 -4.08 10.53 27.15
N PHE A 169 -2.85 10.49 27.66
CA PHE A 169 -2.57 10.82 29.06
C PHE A 169 -2.97 12.27 29.39
N VAL A 170 -2.68 13.22 28.49
CA VAL A 170 -3.07 14.63 28.65
C VAL A 170 -4.59 14.77 28.62
N ASP A 171 -5.26 14.10 27.68
CA ASP A 171 -6.72 14.13 27.56
C ASP A 171 -7.41 13.55 28.81
N LEU A 172 -6.91 12.43 29.35
CA LEU A 172 -7.44 11.81 30.57
C LEU A 172 -7.29 12.71 31.80
N LYS A 173 -6.16 13.40 31.93
CA LYS A 173 -5.98 14.41 32.98
C LYS A 173 -6.93 15.59 32.81
N ALA A 174 -7.11 16.08 31.60
CA ALA A 174 -8.06 17.16 31.30
C ALA A 174 -9.52 16.75 31.59
N ALA A 175 -9.83 15.46 31.46
CA ALA A 175 -11.11 14.88 31.84
C ALA A 175 -11.27 14.63 33.36
N GLY A 176 -10.26 15.00 34.17
CA GLY A 176 -10.32 14.91 35.63
C GLY A 176 -9.90 13.56 36.21
N LEU A 177 -9.22 12.70 35.44
CA LEU A 177 -8.60 11.51 36.01
C LEU A 177 -7.26 11.89 36.66
N ASP A 178 -7.17 11.66 37.96
CA ASP A 178 -5.96 11.94 38.73
C ASP A 178 -4.83 10.96 38.42
N GLN A 179 -3.60 11.43 38.59
CA GLN A 179 -2.43 10.58 38.43
C GLN A 179 -2.45 9.46 39.48
N GLY A 180 -2.39 8.20 39.03
CA GLY A 180 -2.50 7.02 39.90
C GLY A 180 -3.89 6.36 39.90
N THR A 181 -4.92 7.01 39.34
CA THR A 181 -6.21 6.36 39.09
C THR A 181 -6.23 5.65 37.73
N PHE A 182 -5.25 5.90 36.86
CA PHE A 182 -5.10 5.19 35.60
C PHE A 182 -3.63 4.98 35.22
N TYR A 183 -3.42 4.03 34.30
CA TYR A 183 -2.18 3.90 33.56
C TYR A 183 -2.47 3.42 32.14
N ILE A 184 -1.59 3.81 31.21
CA ILE A 184 -1.67 3.45 29.79
C ILE A 184 -0.55 2.45 29.50
N THR A 185 -0.88 1.39 28.79
CA THR A 185 0.11 0.43 28.28
C THR A 185 -0.08 0.23 26.79
N ILE A 186 0.99 -0.16 26.11
CA ILE A 186 0.96 -0.45 24.67
C ILE A 186 1.27 -1.93 24.52
N GLY A 187 0.27 -2.67 24.02
CA GLY A 187 0.34 -4.10 23.75
C GLY A 187 0.97 -4.40 22.39
N THR A 188 0.58 -5.52 21.78
CA THR A 188 1.00 -5.93 20.43
C THR A 188 0.24 -5.15 19.35
N GLY A 189 0.47 -3.85 19.26
CA GLY A 189 -0.13 -2.96 18.25
C GLY A 189 -1.32 -2.11 18.74
N GLU A 190 -1.74 -2.27 20.00
CA GLU A 190 -2.92 -1.59 20.55
C GLU A 190 -2.59 -0.81 21.83
N LEU A 191 -3.37 0.25 22.07
CA LEU A 191 -3.36 1.01 23.32
C LEU A 191 -4.37 0.42 24.29
N HIS A 192 -3.92 0.11 25.50
CA HIS A 192 -4.80 -0.33 26.59
C HIS A 192 -4.76 0.70 27.71
N VAL A 193 -5.94 1.15 28.17
CA VAL A 193 -6.07 2.04 29.32
C VAL A 193 -6.69 1.27 30.48
N TYR A 194 -5.97 1.23 31.59
CA TYR A 194 -6.45 0.67 32.84
C TYR A 194 -6.84 1.80 33.76
N ALA A 195 -8.13 1.94 34.07
CA ALA A 195 -8.65 3.03 34.88
C ALA A 195 -9.45 2.50 36.07
N ARG A 196 -9.21 3.12 37.23
CA ARG A 196 -9.98 2.97 38.46
C ARG A 196 -10.80 4.24 38.66
N VAL A 197 -12.07 4.18 38.32
CA VAL A 197 -12.97 5.32 38.42
C VAL A 197 -14.25 4.97 39.16
N ALA A 198 -14.87 5.96 39.78
CA ALA A 198 -16.18 5.80 40.41
C ALA A 198 -17.32 5.66 39.38
N ARG A 199 -17.11 6.14 38.14
CA ARG A 199 -18.10 6.18 37.07
C ARG A 199 -17.52 5.70 35.72
N PRO A 200 -17.54 4.39 35.45
CA PRO A 200 -17.02 3.79 34.21
C PRO A 200 -17.67 4.35 32.94
N GLU A 201 -18.93 4.80 33.03
CA GLU A 201 -19.73 5.30 31.92
C GLU A 201 -19.30 6.68 31.40
N VAL A 202 -18.39 7.36 32.10
CA VAL A 202 -17.94 8.73 31.77
C VAL A 202 -16.53 8.71 31.16
N MET A 203 -16.09 7.59 30.59
CA MET A 203 -14.80 7.58 29.88
C MET A 203 -14.83 8.58 28.72
N PRO A 204 -13.83 9.47 28.62
CA PRO A 204 -13.80 10.45 27.54
C PRO A 204 -13.66 9.74 26.20
N ALA A 205 -14.34 10.28 25.18
CA ALA A 205 -14.19 9.79 23.83
C ALA A 205 -12.71 9.91 23.41
N CYS A 206 -12.10 8.79 23.02
CA CYS A 206 -10.73 8.77 22.55
C CYS A 206 -10.70 8.91 21.02
N ARG A 207 -9.75 9.71 20.50
CA ARG A 207 -9.48 9.80 19.06
C ARG A 207 -8.69 8.60 18.53
N TYR A 208 -8.18 7.77 19.42
CA TYR A 208 -7.39 6.58 19.10
C TYR A 208 -8.21 5.32 19.42
N PRO A 209 -8.04 4.23 18.65
CA PRO A 209 -8.56 2.94 19.05
C PRO A 209 -7.89 2.52 20.37
N VAL A 210 -8.69 2.42 21.43
CA VAL A 210 -8.25 2.10 22.78
C VAL A 210 -9.14 1.00 23.34
N GLU A 211 -8.52 -0.02 23.90
CA GLU A 211 -9.22 -1.00 24.73
C GLU A 211 -9.25 -0.50 26.18
N TRP A 212 -10.45 -0.39 26.75
CA TRP A 212 -10.67 0.11 28.10
C TRP A 212 -10.83 -1.03 29.10
N HIS A 213 -9.99 -0.99 30.13
CA HIS A 213 -10.03 -1.91 31.26
C HIS A 213 -10.43 -1.12 32.51
N VAL A 214 -11.71 -1.12 32.86
CA VAL A 214 -12.24 -0.30 33.96
C VAL A 214 -12.59 -1.16 35.17
N ALA A 215 -12.01 -0.83 36.32
CA ALA A 215 -12.38 -1.41 37.60
C ALA A 215 -13.13 -0.36 38.45
N PRO A 216 -14.33 -0.68 38.98
CA PRO A 216 -15.05 0.24 39.84
C PRO A 216 -14.30 0.42 41.17
N VAL A 217 -14.21 1.66 41.63
CA VAL A 217 -13.73 1.97 42.99
C VAL A 217 -14.93 1.99 43.92
N GLU A 218 -14.92 1.17 44.98
CA GLU A 218 -15.88 1.33 46.07
C GLU A 218 -15.65 2.67 46.76
N VAL A 219 -16.51 3.64 46.45
CA VAL A 219 -16.57 4.88 47.20
C VAL A 219 -17.21 4.55 48.54
N LYS A 220 -16.40 4.42 49.59
CA LYS A 220 -16.94 4.38 50.94
C LYS A 220 -17.76 5.66 51.13
N PRO A 221 -19.06 5.56 51.47
CA PRO A 221 -19.90 6.74 51.65
C PRO A 221 -19.19 7.69 52.63
N ALA A 222 -19.14 8.97 52.27
CA ALA A 222 -18.57 9.98 53.14
C ALA A 222 -19.25 9.83 54.50
N ILE A 223 -18.45 9.62 55.56
CA ILE A 223 -18.96 9.59 56.92
C ILE A 223 -19.67 10.93 57.10
N PRO A 224 -21.00 10.95 57.37
CA PRO A 224 -21.73 12.20 57.47
C PRO A 224 -21.03 13.06 58.51
N ALA A 225 -20.74 14.31 58.15
CA ALA A 225 -20.14 15.26 59.08
C ALA A 225 -21.00 15.28 60.34
N VAL A 226 -20.40 14.94 61.49
CA VAL A 226 -21.09 15.00 62.77
C VAL A 226 -21.51 16.46 62.96
N PRO A 227 -22.82 16.75 63.13
CA PRO A 227 -23.29 18.12 63.34
C PRO A 227 -22.57 18.73 64.54
N ALA A 228 -22.08 19.97 64.40
CA ALA A 228 -21.33 20.68 65.44
C ALA A 228 -22.16 21.08 66.68
N GLU A 229 -23.35 20.49 66.89
CA GLU A 229 -24.27 20.80 67.98
C GLU A 229 -24.27 19.71 69.06
N VAL A 230 -23.12 19.43 69.69
CA VAL A 230 -23.10 18.89 71.06
C VAL A 230 -21.80 19.32 71.76
N ALA A 231 -21.67 20.62 72.01
CA ALA A 231 -20.69 21.15 72.96
C ALA A 231 -21.29 22.36 73.67
N ALA A 232 -22.26 22.07 74.55
CA ALA A 232 -22.70 22.95 75.62
C ALA A 232 -22.63 22.17 76.94
#